data_AF-A0AAU7K3C7-F1
#
_entry.id   AF-A0AAU7K3C7-F1
#
_cell.length_a   1.000
_cell.length_b   1.000
_cell.length_c   1.000
_cell.angle_alpha   90.00
_cell.angle_beta   90.00
_cell.angle_gamma   90.00
#
_symmetry.space_group_name_H-M   'P 1'
#
loop_
_entity.id
_entity.type
_entity.pdbx_description
1 polymer ?
#
loop_
_entity_poly.entity_id
_entity_poly.type
_entity_poly.pdbx_seq_one_letter_code
_entity_poly.pdbx_strand_id
1 'polypeptide(L)'
;MKYYHFSLILLLLFSCSQNRPRKEEGTINIYYDQAFDFRQTNSPDSAFKYFSKAKDLFSQQKDSLGIAKCLVNMALISIDRGDYFGGQEFSLEALRYFNVNEKKQFVYFESNLHELALASFYLKNYDQAIKYYNLSLKYAPDSISTLTTRNNIANAYINKKEYAKALEIYQHVLQQKIISPEIYAMTLTNLASAKWERNEKYNAVPELLKALQIRKRENDIWGQNSSYSHLADYYFKSHPDSALFYATQMYHIAQKIKSPDNQIEALQKLIKLSPNEETKYFYSVYEKLNDSVQTARSAAKNQFALVRYDVEKSKADNLVLQKDVSAKRYQLIIIISIALLLFSYGILWYRKRKQKIELKAKNAIRENQLQTSKKVHDKVANKIYRVMSEVENKDDLNKDHLLDQLEYIYNTSRDISYEITENRQLKTFSQQLSDLFSAYISNTCLIEVMHNEEELWANVQEKIKGEIFIVLLELMNNMKKHSGATRVKIEFKRHQNIISINYQDNGIGLPKKMTFNNGLRNTETRIENISGTITFETMNKTGLGISISFPIH
;
A
#
# COMPACT_ATOMS: atom_id res chain seq x y z
N MET A 1 19.13 7.29 -33.35
CA MET A 1 19.38 7.24 -31.89
C MET A 1 18.98 8.58 -31.30
N LYS A 2 18.00 8.62 -30.37
CA LYS A 2 17.64 9.72 -29.43
C LYS A 2 16.12 9.74 -29.20
N TYR A 3 15.58 8.76 -28.47
CA TYR A 3 14.31 8.87 -27.73
C TYR A 3 14.28 7.78 -26.63
N TYR A 4 15.19 7.88 -25.66
CA TYR A 4 15.24 7.01 -24.48
C TYR A 4 15.63 7.80 -23.22
N HIS A 5 15.00 8.95 -22.95
CA HIS A 5 15.26 9.71 -21.71
C HIS A 5 14.02 10.37 -21.09
N PHE A 6 12.82 9.78 -21.25
CA PHE A 6 11.62 10.33 -20.58
C PHE A 6 11.00 9.42 -19.50
N SER A 7 11.66 8.32 -19.12
CA SER A 7 11.08 7.33 -18.19
C SER A 7 11.71 7.29 -16.79
N LEU A 8 12.65 8.19 -16.45
CA LEU A 8 13.41 8.09 -15.19
C LEU A 8 13.11 9.17 -14.14
N ILE A 9 12.16 10.08 -14.37
CA ILE A 9 11.87 11.19 -13.44
C ILE A 9 10.63 10.95 -12.56
N LEU A 10 9.86 9.87 -12.77
CA LEU A 10 8.68 9.58 -11.94
C LEU A 10 8.94 8.65 -10.73
N LEU A 11 10.17 8.13 -10.56
CA LEU A 11 10.53 7.22 -9.45
C LEU A 11 11.28 7.90 -8.29
N LEU A 12 11.51 9.21 -8.35
CA LEU A 12 12.23 9.95 -7.29
C LEU A 12 11.32 10.84 -6.41
N LEU A 13 10.01 10.88 -6.63
CA LEU A 13 9.06 11.65 -5.80
C LEU A 13 8.41 10.85 -4.66
N PHE A 14 8.77 9.57 -4.47
CA PHE A 14 8.36 8.76 -3.31
C PHE A 14 9.49 8.49 -2.30
N SER A 15 10.62 9.20 -2.41
CA SER A 15 11.73 9.08 -1.47
C SER A 15 11.75 10.25 -0.49
N CYS A 16 11.46 9.93 0.77
CA CYS A 16 11.75 10.73 1.97
C CYS A 16 11.06 12.10 2.08
N SER A 17 9.76 12.10 2.38
CA SER A 17 9.37 12.93 3.52
C SER A 17 9.85 12.21 4.78
N GLN A 18 10.98 12.66 5.33
CA GLN A 18 11.22 12.46 6.76
C GLN A 18 10.15 13.28 7.47
N ASN A 19 8.96 12.69 7.66
CA ASN A 19 8.20 12.98 8.85
C ASN A 19 9.13 12.63 10.01
N ARG A 20 9.87 13.64 10.52
CA ARG A 20 10.34 13.58 11.89
C ARG A 20 9.09 13.19 12.68
N PRO A 21 9.08 12.05 13.39
CA PRO A 21 7.99 11.80 14.30
C PRO A 21 7.96 13.03 15.18
N ARG A 22 6.87 13.78 15.10
CA ARG A 22 6.53 14.77 16.12
C ARG A 22 6.73 13.98 17.41
N LYS A 23 7.65 14.42 18.27
CA LYS A 23 7.77 13.88 19.61
C LYS A 23 6.37 14.04 20.17
N GLU A 24 5.57 12.98 20.14
CA GLU A 24 4.32 12.96 20.87
C GLU A 24 4.76 13.26 22.30
N GLU A 25 4.36 14.41 22.81
CA GLU A 25 4.33 14.61 24.25
C GLU A 25 3.65 13.37 24.80
N GLY A 26 4.41 12.55 25.52
CA GLY A 26 4.03 11.18 25.85
C GLY A 26 2.61 11.19 26.38
N THR A 27 1.70 10.53 25.67
CA THR A 27 0.30 10.49 26.07
C THR A 27 0.29 9.88 27.47
N ILE A 28 -0.15 10.67 28.45
CA ILE A 28 -0.15 10.28 29.87
C ILE A 28 -0.88 8.95 29.98
N ASN A 29 -0.20 7.94 30.51
CA ASN A 29 -0.81 6.63 30.73
C ASN A 29 -1.53 6.65 32.09
N ILE A 30 -2.77 7.13 32.07
CA ILE A 30 -3.61 7.26 33.29
C ILE A 30 -3.75 5.93 34.05
N TYR A 31 -3.70 4.79 33.35
CA TYR A 31 -3.81 3.49 33.98
C TYR A 31 -2.56 3.14 34.78
N TYR A 32 -1.39 3.62 34.35
CA TYR A 32 -0.14 3.41 35.07
C TYR A 32 -0.17 4.14 36.42
N ASP A 33 -0.61 5.40 36.44
CA ASP A 33 -0.72 6.18 37.67
C ASP A 33 -1.76 5.56 38.61
N GLN A 34 -2.93 5.19 38.10
CA GLN A 34 -3.97 4.48 38.87
C GLN A 34 -3.47 3.14 39.43
N ALA A 35 -2.64 2.40 38.68
CA ALA A 35 -2.06 1.16 39.16
C ALA A 35 -1.13 1.39 40.37
N PHE A 36 -0.35 2.48 40.35
CA PHE A 36 0.47 2.88 41.50
C PHE A 36 -0.37 3.31 42.70
N ASP A 37 -1.47 4.03 42.50
CA ASP A 37 -2.39 4.39 43.58
C ASP A 37 -3.00 3.15 44.24
N PHE A 38 -3.44 2.18 43.44
CA PHE A 38 -3.92 0.90 43.97
C PHE A 38 -2.83 0.12 44.70
N ARG A 39 -1.59 0.16 44.22
CA ARG A 39 -0.46 -0.49 44.89
C ARG A 39 -0.15 0.18 46.23
N GLN A 40 -0.18 1.51 46.29
CA GLN A 40 0.03 2.28 47.52
C GLN A 40 -1.10 2.09 48.54
N THR A 41 -2.34 1.96 48.08
CA THR A 41 -3.52 1.67 48.92
C THR A 41 -3.67 0.18 49.25
N ASN A 42 -2.64 -0.64 48.99
CA ASN A 42 -2.59 -2.07 49.27
C ASN A 42 -3.74 -2.88 48.64
N SER A 43 -4.14 -2.50 47.43
CA SER A 43 -5.15 -3.17 46.59
C SER A 43 -4.49 -3.84 45.37
N PRO A 44 -3.66 -4.88 45.57
CA PRO A 44 -2.78 -5.40 44.53
C PRO A 44 -3.52 -6.09 43.37
N ASP A 45 -4.71 -6.64 43.60
CA ASP A 45 -5.52 -7.25 42.52
C ASP A 45 -6.00 -6.17 41.52
N SER A 46 -6.38 -5.00 42.04
CA SER A 46 -6.65 -3.80 41.23
C SER A 46 -5.38 -3.27 40.59
N ALA A 47 -4.29 -3.13 41.35
CA ALA A 47 -3.02 -2.66 40.81
C ALA A 47 -2.56 -3.52 39.62
N PHE A 48 -2.62 -4.85 39.75
CA PHE A 48 -2.28 -5.79 38.69
C PHE A 48 -3.14 -5.58 37.44
N LYS A 49 -4.46 -5.47 37.60
CA LYS A 49 -5.40 -5.21 36.50
C LYS A 49 -5.07 -3.91 35.77
N TYR A 50 -4.76 -2.84 36.52
CA TYR A 50 -4.44 -1.55 35.93
C TYR A 50 -3.04 -1.52 35.30
N PHE A 51 -2.04 -2.21 35.86
CA PHE A 51 -0.76 -2.42 35.19
C PHE A 51 -0.92 -3.20 33.88
N SER A 52 -1.81 -4.20 33.82
CA SER A 52 -2.13 -4.89 32.57
C SER A 52 -2.70 -3.95 31.52
N LYS A 53 -3.67 -3.10 31.89
CA LYS A 53 -4.24 -2.08 30.97
C LYS A 53 -3.19 -1.05 30.54
N ALA A 54 -2.35 -0.61 31.46
CA ALA A 54 -1.26 0.31 31.18
C ALA A 54 -0.27 -0.29 30.19
N LYS A 55 0.07 -1.58 30.34
CA LYS A 55 0.91 -2.34 29.41
C LYS A 55 0.36 -2.29 27.99
N ASP A 56 -0.94 -2.56 27.83
CA ASP A 56 -1.60 -2.55 26.52
C ASP A 56 -1.54 -1.17 25.85
N LEU A 57 -1.77 -0.11 26.63
CA LEU A 57 -1.66 1.26 26.13
C LEU A 57 -0.22 1.63 25.74
N PHE A 58 0.77 1.27 26.55
CA PHE A 58 2.19 1.46 26.20
C PHE A 58 2.58 0.65 24.97
N SER A 59 1.99 -0.53 24.76
CA SER A 59 2.18 -1.32 23.54
C SER A 59 1.65 -0.59 22.30
N GLN A 60 0.50 0.07 22.39
CA GLN A 60 -0.05 0.89 21.30
C GLN A 60 0.83 2.10 21.01
N GLN A 61 1.39 2.72 22.05
CA GLN A 61 2.32 3.85 21.97
C GLN A 61 3.74 3.44 21.54
N LYS A 62 4.03 2.14 21.47
CA LYS A 62 5.37 1.57 21.22
C LYS A 62 6.41 2.00 22.28
N ASP A 63 5.98 2.31 23.50
CA ASP A 63 6.87 2.61 24.62
C ASP A 63 7.36 1.31 25.27
N SER A 64 8.55 0.86 24.87
CA SER A 64 9.14 -0.37 25.40
C SER A 64 9.46 -0.26 26.89
N LEU A 65 9.90 0.91 27.36
CA LEU A 65 10.22 1.08 28.78
C LEU A 65 8.96 1.08 29.65
N GLY A 66 7.88 1.70 29.18
CA GLY A 66 6.56 1.66 29.82
C GLY A 66 6.03 0.23 29.97
N ILE A 67 6.12 -0.58 28.90
CA ILE A 67 5.77 -2.01 28.93
C ILE A 67 6.60 -2.75 29.98
N ALA A 68 7.93 -2.57 29.96
CA ALA A 68 8.84 -3.23 30.88
C ALA A 68 8.50 -2.90 32.35
N LYS A 69 8.24 -1.62 32.65
CA LYS A 69 7.86 -1.18 34.00
C LYS A 69 6.55 -1.80 34.49
N CYS A 70 5.55 -1.91 33.61
CA CYS A 70 4.29 -2.58 33.96
C CYS A 70 4.54 -4.05 34.31
N LEU A 71 5.31 -4.75 33.47
CA LEU A 71 5.65 -6.16 33.69
C LEU A 71 6.43 -6.40 34.98
N VAL A 72 7.39 -5.53 35.32
CA VAL A 72 8.12 -5.61 36.60
C VAL A 72 7.17 -5.48 37.79
N ASN A 73 6.22 -4.54 37.75
CA ASN A 73 5.26 -4.39 38.83
C ASN A 73 4.27 -5.56 38.91
N MET A 74 3.85 -6.11 37.77
CA MET A 74 3.04 -7.33 37.72
C MET A 74 3.80 -8.53 38.28
N ALA A 75 5.11 -8.64 38.00
CA ALA A 75 5.97 -9.68 38.55
C ALA A 75 6.05 -9.58 40.07
N LEU A 76 6.36 -8.38 40.59
CA LEU A 76 6.41 -8.09 42.03
C LEU A 76 5.10 -8.47 42.72
N ILE A 77 3.96 -7.99 42.20
CA ILE A 77 2.63 -8.32 42.77
C ILE A 77 2.37 -9.82 42.76
N SER A 78 2.75 -10.52 41.69
CA SER A 78 2.59 -11.97 41.58
C SER A 78 3.42 -12.71 42.63
N ILE A 79 4.68 -12.32 42.81
CA ILE A 79 5.59 -12.90 43.79
C ILE A 79 5.09 -12.65 45.22
N ASP A 80 4.66 -11.42 45.53
CA ASP A 80 4.08 -11.07 46.83
C ASP A 80 2.82 -11.88 47.15
N ARG A 81 2.03 -12.23 46.12
CA ARG A 81 0.85 -13.10 46.23
C ARG A 81 1.18 -14.59 46.16
N GLY A 82 2.45 -14.97 46.11
CA GLY A 82 2.90 -16.37 46.09
C GLY A 82 2.71 -17.08 44.73
N ASP A 83 2.42 -16.33 43.67
CA ASP A 83 2.52 -16.80 42.27
C ASP A 83 3.93 -16.59 41.74
N TYR A 84 4.88 -17.38 42.27
CA TYR A 84 6.29 -17.27 41.89
C TYR A 84 6.53 -17.65 40.42
N PHE A 85 5.78 -18.60 39.87
CA PHE A 85 5.86 -18.95 38.44
C PHE A 85 5.35 -17.81 37.57
N GLY A 86 4.17 -17.25 37.85
CA GLY A 86 3.66 -16.09 37.13
C GLY A 86 4.58 -14.87 37.24
N GLY A 87 5.15 -14.64 38.43
CA GLY A 87 6.16 -13.61 38.64
C GLY A 87 7.40 -13.78 37.76
N GLN A 88 7.93 -15.00 37.71
CA GLN A 88 9.06 -15.35 36.84
C GLN A 88 8.74 -15.14 35.36
N GLU A 89 7.54 -15.51 34.90
CA GLU A 89 7.10 -15.29 33.51
C GLU A 89 7.07 -13.80 33.16
N PHE A 90 6.45 -12.95 34.00
CA PHE A 90 6.40 -11.51 33.76
C PHE A 90 7.79 -10.88 33.78
N SER A 91 8.66 -11.29 34.70
CA SER A 91 10.04 -10.79 34.71
C SER A 91 10.83 -11.20 33.46
N LEU A 92 10.64 -12.42 32.95
CA LEU A 92 11.25 -12.87 31.70
C LEU A 92 10.69 -12.13 30.48
N GLU A 93 9.39 -11.84 30.46
CA GLU A 93 8.77 -11.01 29.43
C GLU A 93 9.37 -9.58 29.44
N ALA A 94 9.53 -8.98 30.63
CA ALA A 94 10.08 -7.63 30.79
C ALA A 94 11.50 -7.48 30.22
N LEU A 95 12.34 -8.52 30.34
CA LEU A 95 13.71 -8.52 29.79
C LEU A 95 13.76 -8.22 28.28
N ARG A 96 12.70 -8.54 27.54
CA ARG A 96 12.63 -8.33 26.08
C ARG A 96 12.44 -6.87 25.70
N TYR A 97 12.03 -6.03 26.65
CA TYR A 97 11.68 -4.63 26.42
C TYR A 97 12.70 -3.64 26.99
N PHE A 98 13.68 -4.12 27.76
CA PHE A 98 14.76 -3.28 28.26
C PHE A 98 15.87 -3.08 27.23
N ASN A 99 16.38 -1.85 27.15
CA ASN A 99 17.60 -1.53 26.41
C ASN A 99 18.78 -1.45 27.38
N VAL A 100 19.59 -2.52 27.45
CA VAL A 100 20.75 -2.62 28.35
C VAL A 100 21.90 -1.65 28.03
N ASN A 101 21.82 -0.91 26.93
CA ASN A 101 22.77 0.16 26.62
C ASN A 101 22.36 1.52 27.23
N GLU A 102 21.13 1.64 27.75
CA GLU A 102 20.61 2.87 28.35
C GLU A 102 20.72 2.85 29.87
N LYS A 103 21.71 3.58 30.41
CA LYS A 103 21.95 3.69 31.86
C LYS A 103 20.72 4.10 32.68
N LYS A 104 19.82 4.92 32.12
CA LYS A 104 18.57 5.34 32.80
C LYS A 104 17.62 4.18 33.09
N GLN A 105 17.74 3.08 32.35
CA GLN A 105 16.90 1.89 32.54
C GLN A 105 17.49 0.92 33.58
N PHE A 106 18.74 1.12 34.01
CA PHE A 106 19.45 0.15 34.87
C PHE A 106 18.73 -0.11 36.19
N VAL A 107 18.14 0.90 36.82
CA VAL A 107 17.34 0.73 38.04
C VAL A 107 16.17 -0.25 37.83
N TYR A 108 15.46 -0.14 36.70
CA TYR A 108 14.32 -1.01 36.42
C TYR A 108 14.76 -2.41 35.98
N PHE A 109 15.85 -2.49 35.23
CA PHE A 109 16.45 -3.75 34.81
C PHE A 109 16.99 -4.54 36.01
N GLU A 110 17.68 -3.85 36.92
CA GLU A 110 18.17 -4.39 38.19
C GLU A 110 17.01 -4.88 39.04
N SER A 111 15.99 -4.04 39.28
CA SER A 111 14.78 -4.45 40.00
C SER A 111 14.12 -5.69 39.38
N ASN A 112 14.02 -5.76 38.04
CA ASN A 112 13.46 -6.94 37.37
C ASN A 112 14.27 -8.22 37.62
N LEU A 113 15.61 -8.12 37.58
CA LEU A 113 16.50 -9.25 37.86
C LEU A 113 16.42 -9.67 39.32
N HIS A 114 16.25 -8.72 40.24
CA HIS A 114 16.00 -9.00 41.63
C HIS A 114 14.69 -9.78 41.84
N GLU A 115 13.60 -9.37 41.19
CA GLU A 115 12.32 -10.11 41.24
C GLU A 115 12.46 -11.52 40.67
N LEU A 116 13.15 -11.67 39.54
CA LEU A 116 13.41 -12.99 38.93
C LEU A 116 14.23 -13.91 39.85
N ALA A 117 15.20 -13.33 40.57
CA ALA A 117 15.98 -14.04 41.57
C ALA A 117 15.12 -14.43 42.78
N LEU A 118 14.25 -13.54 43.25
CA LEU A 118 13.35 -13.78 44.36
C LEU A 118 12.33 -14.88 44.05
N ALA A 119 11.72 -14.84 42.86
CA ALA A 119 10.85 -15.91 42.36
C ALA A 119 11.61 -17.26 42.33
N SER A 120 12.82 -17.27 41.78
CA SER A 120 13.67 -18.47 41.73
C SER A 120 14.02 -18.99 43.13
N PHE A 121 14.28 -18.11 44.09
CA PHE A 121 14.57 -18.45 45.48
C PHE A 121 13.37 -19.15 46.14
N TYR A 122 12.17 -18.58 46.02
CA TYR A 122 10.95 -19.18 46.58
C TYR A 122 10.54 -20.48 45.89
N LEU A 123 10.89 -20.65 44.61
CA LEU A 123 10.78 -21.91 43.88
C LEU A 123 11.87 -22.93 44.26
N LYS A 124 12.72 -22.61 45.25
CA LYS A 124 13.84 -23.43 45.75
C LYS A 124 14.93 -23.70 44.70
N ASN A 125 14.95 -22.93 43.62
CA ASN A 125 16.01 -22.96 42.62
C ASN A 125 17.12 -21.98 43.00
N TYR A 126 17.83 -22.32 44.08
CA TYR A 126 18.81 -21.42 44.71
C TYR A 126 19.99 -21.08 43.79
N ASP A 127 20.43 -22.00 42.93
CA ASP A 127 21.51 -21.73 41.97
C ASP A 127 21.12 -20.66 40.95
N GLN A 128 19.89 -20.73 40.41
CA GLN A 128 19.39 -19.69 39.52
C GLN A 128 19.14 -18.37 40.26
N ALA A 129 18.61 -18.41 41.49
CA ALA A 129 18.45 -17.22 42.31
C ALA A 129 19.79 -16.49 42.50
N ILE A 130 20.84 -17.22 42.88
CA ILE A 130 22.21 -16.67 43.03
C ILE A 130 22.70 -16.08 41.70
N LYS A 131 22.47 -16.76 40.58
CA LYS A 131 22.86 -16.26 39.25
C LYS A 131 22.17 -14.93 38.91
N TYR A 132 20.86 -14.84 39.11
CA TYR A 132 20.08 -13.63 38.83
C TYR A 132 20.42 -12.49 39.78
N TYR A 133 20.61 -12.75 41.09
CA TYR A 133 21.07 -11.73 42.03
C TYR A 133 22.46 -11.18 41.65
N ASN A 134 23.41 -12.06 41.29
CA ASN A 134 24.73 -11.62 40.82
C ASN A 134 24.64 -10.82 39.52
N LEU A 135 23.70 -11.14 38.63
CA LEU A 135 23.46 -10.36 37.43
C LEU A 135 22.88 -8.98 37.78
N SER A 136 21.94 -8.91 38.74
CA SER A 136 21.36 -7.67 39.28
C SER A 136 22.45 -6.72 39.76
N LEU A 137 23.39 -7.22 40.57
CA LEU A 137 24.48 -6.44 41.15
C LEU A 137 25.38 -5.74 40.11
N LYS A 138 25.47 -6.26 38.87
CA LYS A 138 26.25 -5.61 37.79
C LYS A 138 25.65 -4.28 37.33
N TYR A 139 24.36 -4.08 37.53
CA TYR A 139 23.62 -2.91 37.04
C TYR A 139 23.34 -1.87 38.13
N ALA A 140 23.73 -2.14 39.39
CA ALA A 140 23.65 -1.15 40.47
C ALA A 140 24.82 -1.25 41.47
N PRO A 141 26.10 -1.26 41.05
CA PRO A 141 27.23 -1.65 41.92
C PRO A 141 27.40 -0.84 43.23
N ASP A 142 26.82 0.36 43.34
CA ASP A 142 27.04 1.29 44.47
C ASP A 142 25.75 1.74 45.19
N SER A 143 24.69 0.92 45.16
CA SER A 143 23.42 1.25 45.84
C SER A 143 23.24 0.49 47.16
N ILE A 144 22.48 1.07 48.09
CA ILE A 144 22.01 0.38 49.31
C ILE A 144 21.30 -0.94 48.97
N SER A 145 20.56 -0.98 47.86
CA SER A 145 19.89 -2.18 47.34
C SER A 145 20.85 -3.34 47.06
N THR A 146 22.14 -3.07 46.79
CA THR A 146 23.14 -4.14 46.65
C THR A 146 23.39 -4.91 47.93
N LEU A 147 23.32 -4.25 49.09
CA LEU A 147 23.58 -4.90 50.38
C LEU A 147 22.43 -5.85 50.74
N THR A 148 21.19 -5.45 50.42
CA THR A 148 20.02 -6.33 50.52
C THR A 148 20.14 -7.51 49.56
N THR A 149 20.50 -7.28 48.30
CA THR A 149 20.72 -8.34 47.32
C THR A 149 21.83 -9.32 47.76
N ARG A 150 22.94 -8.83 48.33
CA ARG A 150 24.01 -9.68 48.90
C ARG A 150 23.52 -10.51 50.09
N ASN A 151 22.68 -9.94 50.96
CA ASN A 151 22.03 -10.70 52.02
C ASN A 151 21.17 -11.84 51.45
N ASN A 152 20.41 -11.58 50.39
CA ASN A 152 19.58 -12.59 49.75
C ASN A 152 20.43 -13.70 49.08
N ILE A 153 21.57 -13.35 48.47
CA ILE A 153 22.55 -14.33 47.97
C ILE A 153 23.06 -15.21 49.13
N ALA A 154 23.43 -14.61 50.26
CA ALA A 154 23.88 -15.35 51.43
C ALA A 154 22.77 -16.28 51.97
N ASN A 155 21.52 -15.81 52.06
CA ASN A 155 20.37 -16.64 52.42
C ASN A 155 20.18 -17.82 51.45
N ALA A 156 20.40 -17.62 50.15
CA ALA A 156 20.36 -18.71 49.17
C ALA A 156 21.46 -19.75 49.46
N TYR A 157 22.68 -19.33 49.80
CA TYR A 157 23.73 -20.25 50.22
C TYR A 157 23.40 -20.99 51.53
N ILE A 158 22.73 -20.34 52.50
CA ILE A 158 22.24 -21.01 53.72
C ILE A 158 21.27 -22.13 53.37
N ASN A 159 20.29 -21.87 52.47
CA ASN A 159 19.35 -22.90 52.04
C ASN A 159 20.01 -24.04 51.27
N LYS A 160 21.14 -23.78 50.61
CA LYS A 160 22.02 -24.80 50.01
C LYS A 160 22.93 -25.52 51.01
N LYS A 161 22.88 -25.16 52.30
CA LYS A 161 23.79 -25.62 53.37
C LYS A 161 25.26 -25.25 53.14
N GLU A 162 25.53 -24.28 52.27
CA GLU A 162 26.87 -23.76 51.98
C GLU A 162 27.23 -22.62 52.94
N TYR A 163 27.22 -22.91 54.25
CA TYR A 163 27.36 -21.92 55.31
C TYR A 163 28.62 -21.06 55.21
N ALA A 164 29.76 -21.63 54.78
CA ALA A 164 31.02 -20.88 54.67
C ALA A 164 30.89 -19.67 53.73
N LYS A 165 30.28 -19.85 52.56
CA LYS A 165 30.06 -18.77 51.58
C LYS A 165 29.10 -17.71 52.09
N ALA A 166 28.01 -18.14 52.75
CA ALA A 166 27.05 -17.22 53.33
C ALA A 166 27.69 -16.32 54.40
N LEU A 167 28.49 -16.92 55.30
CA LEU A 167 29.17 -16.19 56.37
C LEU A 167 30.17 -15.16 55.82
N GLU A 168 30.94 -15.50 54.78
CA GLU A 168 31.85 -14.57 54.11
C GLU A 168 31.10 -13.36 53.56
N ILE A 169 29.97 -13.59 52.88
CA ILE A 169 29.16 -12.52 52.29
C ILE A 169 28.57 -11.61 53.38
N TYR A 170 28.00 -12.17 54.45
CA TYR A 170 27.48 -11.36 55.55
C TYR A 170 28.57 -10.54 56.23
N GLN A 171 29.76 -11.11 56.46
CA GLN A 171 30.89 -10.39 57.02
C GLN A 171 31.31 -9.22 56.13
N HIS A 172 31.39 -9.44 54.81
CA HIS A 172 31.69 -8.39 53.85
C HIS A 172 30.62 -7.27 53.87
N VAL A 173 29.34 -7.61 53.98
CA VAL A 173 28.24 -6.62 54.08
C VAL A 173 28.38 -5.79 55.37
N LEU A 174 28.64 -6.42 56.51
CA LEU A 174 28.76 -5.71 57.81
C LEU A 174 29.95 -4.75 57.88
N GLN A 175 30.94 -4.89 56.99
CA GLN A 175 32.11 -4.00 56.90
C GLN A 175 31.89 -2.78 55.99
N GLN A 176 30.73 -2.69 55.31
CA GLN A 176 30.46 -1.60 54.37
C GLN A 176 30.18 -0.28 55.10
N LYS A 177 30.81 0.80 54.62
CA LYS A 177 30.65 2.15 55.21
C LYS A 177 29.23 2.72 55.10
N ILE A 178 28.50 2.32 54.06
CA ILE A 178 27.15 2.84 53.73
C ILE A 178 26.01 2.02 54.35
N ILE A 179 26.30 1.11 55.29
CA ILE A 179 25.27 0.22 55.85
C ILE A 179 24.31 0.98 56.76
N SER A 180 23.00 0.89 56.46
CA SER A 180 21.96 1.46 57.32
C SER A 180 21.74 0.59 58.56
N PRO A 181 21.19 1.15 59.66
CA PRO A 181 20.86 0.38 60.87
C PRO A 181 19.97 -0.85 60.59
N GLU A 182 19.00 -0.72 59.68
CA GLU A 182 18.07 -1.79 59.30
C GLU A 182 18.80 -2.94 58.61
N ILE A 183 19.66 -2.62 57.63
CA ILE A 183 20.46 -3.61 56.91
C ILE A 183 21.49 -4.24 57.85
N TYR A 184 22.11 -3.46 58.73
CA TYR A 184 23.03 -3.98 59.73
C TYR A 184 22.33 -5.00 60.64
N ALA A 185 21.15 -4.67 61.18
CA ALA A 185 20.39 -5.57 62.04
C ALA A 185 19.92 -6.83 61.31
N MET A 186 19.45 -6.72 60.06
CA MET A 186 19.11 -7.85 59.21
C MET A 186 20.31 -8.77 58.98
N THR A 187 21.43 -8.20 58.53
CA THR A 187 22.66 -8.94 58.22
C THR A 187 23.23 -9.63 59.46
N LEU A 188 23.21 -8.94 60.60
CA LEU A 188 23.68 -9.49 61.87
C LEU A 188 22.80 -10.66 62.33
N THR A 189 21.49 -10.55 62.18
CA THR A 189 20.53 -11.62 62.51
C THR A 189 20.77 -12.86 61.65
N ASN A 190 20.91 -12.67 60.34
CA ASN A 190 21.16 -13.76 59.40
C ASN A 190 22.53 -14.41 59.63
N LEU A 191 23.57 -13.61 59.88
CA LEU A 191 24.91 -14.10 60.23
C LEU A 191 24.89 -14.95 61.51
N ALA A 192 24.23 -14.47 62.57
CA ALA A 192 24.17 -15.18 63.84
C ALA A 192 23.42 -16.51 63.70
N SER A 193 22.29 -16.49 63.00
CA SER A 193 21.50 -17.70 62.69
C SER A 193 22.32 -18.69 61.85
N ALA A 194 23.02 -18.22 60.82
CA ALA A 194 23.90 -19.03 59.99
C ALA A 194 25.04 -19.70 60.76
N LYS A 195 25.65 -18.98 61.72
CA LYS A 195 26.70 -19.55 62.59
C LYS A 195 26.14 -20.65 63.49
N TRP A 196 24.94 -20.44 64.03
CA TRP A 196 24.24 -21.41 64.86
C TRP A 196 23.76 -22.64 64.08
N GLU A 197 23.20 -22.48 62.89
CA GLU A 197 22.83 -23.61 62.03
C GLU A 197 24.05 -24.43 61.59
N ARG A 198 25.19 -23.78 61.36
CA ARG A 198 26.45 -24.47 61.06
C ARG A 198 27.00 -25.23 62.28
N ASN A 199 26.79 -24.70 63.49
CA ASN A 199 27.27 -25.27 64.74
C ASN A 199 26.27 -24.99 65.87
N GLU A 200 25.47 -25.99 66.24
CA GLU A 200 24.41 -25.85 67.25
C GLU A 200 24.93 -25.39 68.63
N LYS A 201 26.25 -25.51 68.91
CA LYS A 201 26.88 -25.00 70.14
C LYS A 201 27.18 -23.50 70.11
N TYR A 202 27.04 -22.84 68.97
CA TYR A 202 27.30 -21.41 68.84
C TYR A 202 26.22 -20.60 69.54
N ASN A 203 26.63 -19.75 70.49
CA ASN A 203 25.69 -18.86 71.17
C ASN A 203 25.37 -17.62 70.31
N ALA A 204 24.28 -17.68 69.54
CA ALA A 204 23.82 -16.59 68.68
C ALA A 204 23.06 -15.47 69.43
N VAL A 205 22.68 -15.70 70.69
CA VAL A 205 21.80 -14.80 71.45
C VAL A 205 22.34 -13.36 71.54
N PRO A 206 23.63 -13.11 71.83
CA PRO A 206 24.13 -11.73 71.93
C PRO A 206 23.94 -10.94 70.64
N GLU A 207 24.21 -11.54 69.48
CA GLU A 207 24.02 -10.88 68.18
C GLU A 207 22.54 -10.71 67.83
N LEU A 208 21.71 -11.71 68.09
CA LEU A 208 20.26 -11.63 67.86
C LEU A 208 19.59 -10.55 68.71
N LEU A 209 19.95 -10.44 69.99
CA LEU A 209 19.45 -9.39 70.88
C LEU A 209 19.98 -8.01 70.50
N LYS A 210 21.24 -7.90 70.07
CA LYS A 210 21.79 -6.64 69.55
C LYS A 210 21.01 -6.16 68.32
N ALA A 211 20.73 -7.06 67.37
CA ALA A 211 19.92 -6.73 66.20
C ALA A 211 18.48 -6.30 66.59
N LEU A 212 17.86 -7.01 67.54
CA LEU A 212 16.54 -6.63 68.07
C LEU A 212 16.55 -5.24 68.72
N GLN A 213 17.59 -4.92 69.49
CA GLN A 213 17.71 -3.62 70.15
C GLN A 213 17.84 -2.47 69.13
N ILE A 214 18.60 -2.67 68.05
CA ILE A 214 18.68 -1.72 66.94
C ILE A 214 17.29 -1.52 66.33
N ARG A 215 16.60 -2.60 65.96
CA ARG A 215 15.24 -2.55 65.37
C ARG A 215 14.21 -1.89 66.27
N LYS A 216 14.34 -2.04 67.60
CA LYS A 216 13.51 -1.32 68.59
C LYS A 216 13.79 0.18 68.58
N ARG A 217 15.06 0.58 68.51
CA ARG A 217 15.47 2.00 68.47
C ARG A 217 14.97 2.69 67.20
N GLU A 218 15.09 2.02 66.06
CA GLU A 218 14.66 2.54 64.75
C GLU A 218 13.14 2.41 64.51
N ASN A 219 12.39 1.85 65.46
CA ASN A 219 10.96 1.52 65.30
C ASN A 219 10.65 0.63 64.08
N ASP A 220 11.61 -0.20 63.66
CA ASP A 220 11.44 -1.18 62.59
C ASP A 220 10.61 -2.38 63.09
N ILE A 221 9.29 -2.23 63.07
CA ILE A 221 8.34 -3.25 63.54
C ILE A 221 8.39 -4.53 62.68
N TRP A 222 8.73 -4.43 61.39
CA TRP A 222 8.88 -5.60 60.52
C TRP A 222 10.13 -6.39 60.90
N GLY A 223 11.27 -5.72 61.08
CA GLY A 223 12.48 -6.35 61.55
C GLY A 223 12.36 -6.90 62.96
N GLN A 224 11.63 -6.24 63.87
CA GLN A 224 11.36 -6.77 65.21
C GLN A 224 10.67 -8.14 65.16
N ASN A 225 9.71 -8.33 64.24
CA ASN A 225 9.06 -9.63 64.03
C ASN A 225 10.09 -10.71 63.64
N SER A 226 10.96 -10.42 62.67
CA SER A 226 12.06 -11.32 62.27
C SER A 226 12.98 -11.64 63.44
N SER A 227 13.40 -10.64 64.23
CA SER A 227 14.24 -10.86 65.42
C SER A 227 13.58 -11.82 66.42
N TYR A 228 12.28 -11.66 66.68
CA TYR A 228 11.55 -12.55 67.57
C TYR A 228 11.42 -13.97 67.00
N SER A 229 11.22 -14.12 65.67
CA SER A 229 11.23 -15.43 65.01
C SER A 229 12.54 -16.18 65.24
N HIS A 230 13.69 -15.55 64.98
CA HIS A 230 15.01 -16.18 65.15
C HIS A 230 15.34 -16.51 66.61
N LEU A 231 14.96 -15.63 67.56
CA LEU A 231 15.12 -15.92 68.99
C LEU A 231 14.24 -17.11 69.42
N ALA A 232 13.00 -17.19 68.93
CA ALA A 232 12.12 -18.33 69.18
C ALA A 232 12.73 -19.63 68.63
N ASP A 233 13.28 -19.60 67.42
CA ASP A 233 13.93 -20.78 66.81
C ASP A 233 15.18 -21.23 67.56
N TYR A 234 16.03 -20.29 67.97
CA TYR A 234 17.23 -20.59 68.75
C TYR A 234 16.89 -21.29 70.07
N TYR A 235 15.88 -20.79 70.78
CA TYR A 235 15.46 -21.33 72.07
C TYR A 235 14.56 -22.56 71.96
N PHE A 236 14.01 -22.86 70.78
CA PHE A 236 12.96 -23.85 70.57
C PHE A 236 13.22 -25.20 71.27
N LYS A 237 14.44 -25.72 71.17
CA LYS A 237 14.85 -26.98 71.80
C LYS A 237 15.44 -26.80 73.20
N SER A 238 16.15 -25.71 73.44
CA SER A 238 16.99 -25.55 74.64
C SER A 238 16.24 -24.95 75.83
N HIS A 239 15.34 -23.98 75.58
CA HIS A 239 14.57 -23.26 76.59
C HIS A 239 13.16 -22.96 76.03
N PRO A 240 12.24 -23.95 76.05
CA PRO A 240 10.91 -23.81 75.47
C PRO A 240 10.11 -22.62 76.02
N ASP A 241 10.26 -22.25 77.30
CA ASP A 241 9.61 -21.08 77.89
C ASP A 241 10.06 -19.76 77.23
N SER A 242 11.37 -19.61 76.99
CA SER A 242 11.93 -18.48 76.26
C SER A 242 11.46 -18.48 74.81
N ALA A 243 11.41 -19.65 74.17
CA ALA A 243 10.90 -19.78 72.81
C ALA A 243 9.43 -19.37 72.71
N LEU A 244 8.59 -19.80 73.66
CA LEU A 244 7.19 -19.43 73.76
C LEU A 244 7.03 -17.93 73.96
N PHE A 245 7.83 -17.32 74.85
CA PHE A 245 7.83 -15.86 75.05
C PHE A 245 8.11 -15.13 73.73
N TYR A 246 9.17 -15.49 73.01
CA TYR A 246 9.52 -14.82 71.75
C TYR A 246 8.52 -15.13 70.63
N ALA A 247 7.95 -16.33 70.56
CA ALA A 247 6.88 -16.65 69.61
C ALA A 247 5.60 -15.82 69.87
N THR A 248 5.26 -15.57 71.13
CA THR A 248 4.15 -14.69 71.51
C THR A 248 4.42 -13.24 71.12
N GLN A 249 5.63 -12.74 71.36
CA GLN A 249 6.03 -11.40 70.88
C GLN A 249 5.98 -11.30 69.36
N MET A 250 6.46 -12.33 68.65
CA MET A 250 6.37 -12.43 67.20
C MET A 250 4.91 -12.34 66.74
N TYR A 251 3.99 -13.10 67.34
CA TYR A 251 2.57 -13.08 66.98
C TYR A 251 1.93 -11.71 67.20
N HIS A 252 2.18 -11.06 68.34
CA HIS A 252 1.69 -9.70 68.59
C HIS A 252 2.17 -8.68 67.57
N ILE A 253 3.46 -8.72 67.20
CA ILE A 253 3.99 -7.84 66.17
C ILE A 253 3.37 -8.18 64.80
N ALA A 254 3.18 -9.47 64.48
CA ALA A 254 2.57 -9.92 63.24
C ALA A 254 1.12 -9.41 63.07
N GLN A 255 0.36 -9.36 64.16
CA GLN A 255 -0.96 -8.73 64.21
C GLN A 255 -0.88 -7.21 63.99
N LYS A 256 0.09 -6.54 64.63
CA LYS A 256 0.29 -5.08 64.50
C LYS A 256 0.63 -4.66 63.08
N ILE A 257 1.50 -5.41 62.39
CA ILE A 257 1.85 -5.17 60.98
C ILE A 257 0.80 -5.68 60.00
N LYS A 258 -0.25 -6.36 60.49
CA LYS A 258 -1.33 -6.96 59.69
C LYS A 258 -0.81 -7.89 58.58
N SER A 259 0.26 -8.64 58.86
CA SER A 259 0.84 -9.60 57.92
C SER A 259 0.27 -11.00 58.19
N PRO A 260 -0.56 -11.56 57.30
CA PRO A 260 -1.11 -12.91 57.47
C PRO A 260 -0.01 -13.97 57.50
N ASP A 261 1.03 -13.85 56.66
CA ASP A 261 2.12 -14.82 56.59
C ASP A 261 2.92 -14.88 57.90
N ASN A 262 3.27 -13.71 58.47
CA ASN A 262 3.98 -13.65 59.74
C ASN A 262 3.09 -14.15 60.91
N GLN A 263 1.77 -13.97 60.81
CA GLN A 263 0.84 -14.52 61.80
C GLN A 263 0.77 -16.04 61.69
N ILE A 264 0.68 -16.59 60.49
CA ILE A 264 0.71 -18.03 60.22
C ILE A 264 2.00 -18.65 60.74
N GLU A 265 3.16 -18.06 60.45
CA GLU A 265 4.45 -18.55 60.94
C GLU A 265 4.53 -18.51 62.47
N ALA A 266 4.11 -17.41 63.10
CA ALA A 266 4.10 -17.30 64.56
C ALA A 266 3.15 -18.33 65.20
N LEU A 267 1.96 -18.55 64.63
CA LEU A 267 1.01 -19.56 65.09
C LEU A 267 1.57 -20.97 64.96
N GLN A 268 2.32 -21.29 63.90
CA GLN A 268 2.99 -22.59 63.76
C GLN A 268 4.01 -22.84 64.88
N LYS A 269 4.72 -21.80 65.35
CA LYS A 269 5.63 -21.91 66.49
C LYS A 269 4.83 -22.04 67.79
N LEU A 270 3.80 -21.22 68.00
CA LEU A 270 2.93 -21.27 69.20
C LEU A 270 2.25 -22.62 69.37
N ILE A 271 1.68 -23.20 68.32
CA ILE A 271 1.04 -24.53 68.36
C ILE A 271 1.99 -25.61 68.92
N LYS A 272 3.30 -25.50 68.62
CA LYS A 272 4.31 -26.46 69.08
C LYS A 272 4.86 -26.17 70.48
N LEU A 273 4.75 -24.92 70.94
CA LEU A 273 5.36 -24.44 72.18
C LEU A 273 4.35 -24.25 73.32
N SER A 274 3.08 -24.02 72.98
CA SER A 274 2.02 -23.73 73.94
C SER A 274 1.55 -24.98 74.71
N PRO A 275 1.03 -24.81 75.93
CA PRO A 275 0.33 -25.86 76.66
C PRO A 275 -0.91 -26.37 75.90
N ASN A 276 -1.28 -27.63 76.13
CA ASN A 276 -2.37 -28.33 75.42
C ASN A 276 -3.71 -27.55 75.37
N GLU A 277 -4.04 -26.80 76.42
CA GLU A 277 -5.28 -26.02 76.50
C GLU A 277 -5.31 -24.88 75.47
N GLU A 278 -4.18 -24.20 75.27
CA GLU A 278 -4.05 -23.09 74.32
C GLU A 278 -3.78 -23.57 72.89
N THR A 279 -3.13 -24.73 72.72
CA THR A 279 -2.81 -25.30 71.40
C THR A 279 -4.04 -25.43 70.52
N LYS A 280 -5.18 -25.86 71.06
CA LYS A 280 -6.44 -26.00 70.30
C LYS A 280 -6.94 -24.66 69.78
N TYR A 281 -6.81 -23.60 70.57
CA TYR A 281 -7.17 -22.25 70.16
C TYR A 281 -6.26 -21.76 69.02
N PHE A 282 -4.93 -21.83 69.20
CA PHE A 282 -3.98 -21.39 68.18
C PHE A 282 -4.11 -22.19 66.88
N TYR A 283 -4.35 -23.50 66.97
CA TYR A 283 -4.60 -24.34 65.80
C TYR A 283 -5.86 -23.90 65.04
N SER A 284 -6.97 -23.62 65.73
CA SER A 284 -8.20 -23.15 65.07
C SER A 284 -8.00 -21.79 64.37
N VAL A 285 -7.24 -20.88 64.98
CA VAL A 285 -6.92 -19.58 64.36
C VAL A 285 -6.01 -19.78 63.15
N TYR A 286 -4.99 -20.64 63.27
CA TYR A 286 -4.09 -21.00 62.17
C TYR A 286 -4.85 -21.60 60.98
N GLU A 287 -5.71 -22.58 61.22
CA GLU A 287 -6.48 -23.27 60.18
C GLU A 287 -7.33 -22.27 59.38
N LYS A 288 -8.14 -21.46 60.07
CA LYS A 288 -8.98 -20.43 59.44
C LYS A 288 -8.17 -19.41 58.64
N LEU A 289 -7.08 -18.91 59.23
CA LEU A 289 -6.25 -17.90 58.59
C LEU A 289 -5.51 -18.47 57.39
N ASN A 290 -4.93 -19.66 57.53
CA ASN A 290 -4.23 -20.35 56.46
C ASN A 290 -5.18 -20.66 55.30
N ASP A 291 -6.37 -21.20 55.56
CA ASP A 291 -7.37 -21.49 54.53
C ASP A 291 -7.81 -20.21 53.79
N SER A 292 -8.04 -19.12 54.53
CA SER A 292 -8.35 -17.82 53.93
C SER A 292 -7.22 -17.32 53.03
N VAL A 293 -5.96 -17.41 53.48
CA VAL A 293 -4.80 -16.98 52.70
C VAL A 293 -4.60 -17.86 51.46
N GLN A 294 -4.70 -19.18 51.58
CA GLN A 294 -4.56 -20.10 50.44
C GLN A 294 -5.67 -19.89 49.41
N THR A 295 -6.91 -19.65 49.86
CA THR A 295 -8.03 -19.32 48.98
C THR A 295 -7.77 -18.01 48.23
N ALA A 296 -7.33 -16.96 48.92
CA ALA A 296 -6.98 -15.67 48.30
C ALA A 296 -5.82 -15.80 47.30
N ARG A 297 -4.77 -16.57 47.64
CA ARG A 297 -3.64 -16.85 46.73
C ARG A 297 -4.07 -17.61 45.49
N SER A 298 -4.94 -18.62 45.65
CA SER A 298 -5.45 -19.41 44.53
C SER A 298 -6.33 -18.57 43.61
N ALA A 299 -7.17 -17.69 44.17
CA ALA A 299 -7.97 -16.74 43.41
C ALA A 299 -7.09 -15.77 42.61
N ALA A 300 -6.05 -15.19 43.24
CA ALA A 300 -5.09 -14.31 42.58
C ALA A 300 -4.33 -15.04 41.45
N LYS A 301 -3.81 -16.25 41.70
CA LYS A 301 -3.17 -17.10 40.69
C LYS A 301 -4.06 -17.35 39.49
N ASN A 302 -5.33 -17.68 39.73
CA ASN A 302 -6.31 -17.90 38.66
C ASN A 302 -6.57 -16.61 37.86
N GLN A 303 -6.75 -15.48 38.54
CA GLN A 303 -6.93 -14.19 37.89
C GLN A 303 -5.72 -13.82 37.02
N PHE A 304 -4.50 -14.02 37.51
CA PHE A 304 -3.28 -13.74 36.75
C PHE A 304 -3.13 -14.69 35.56
N ALA A 305 -3.51 -15.97 35.72
CA ALA A 305 -3.52 -16.95 34.63
C ALA A 305 -4.48 -16.55 33.50
N LEU A 306 -5.67 -16.02 33.83
CA LEU A 306 -6.62 -15.52 32.84
C LEU A 306 -6.03 -14.33 32.06
N VAL A 307 -5.38 -13.39 32.75
CA VAL A 307 -4.70 -12.26 32.08
C VAL A 307 -3.60 -12.75 31.14
N ARG A 308 -2.78 -13.73 31.56
CA ARG A 308 -1.76 -14.33 30.70
C ARG A 308 -2.36 -15.03 29.47
N TYR A 309 -3.45 -15.77 29.66
CA TYR A 309 -4.17 -16.42 28.57
C TYR A 309 -4.69 -15.41 27.55
N ASP A 310 -5.32 -14.32 28.00
CA ASP A 310 -5.86 -13.28 27.12
C ASP A 310 -4.73 -12.59 26.32
N VAL A 311 -3.57 -12.38 26.93
CA VAL A 311 -2.38 -11.84 26.25
C VAL A 311 -1.86 -12.79 25.18
N GLU A 312 -1.66 -14.07 25.50
CA GLU A 312 -1.16 -15.04 24.51
C GLU A 312 -2.18 -15.28 23.39
N LYS A 313 -3.48 -15.24 23.69
CA LYS A 313 -4.55 -15.29 22.68
C LYS A 313 -4.49 -14.08 21.74
N SER A 314 -4.42 -12.86 22.28
CA SER A 314 -4.31 -11.63 21.48
C SER A 314 -3.06 -11.63 20.58
N LYS A 315 -1.95 -12.16 21.08
CA LYS A 315 -0.71 -12.33 20.32
C LYS A 315 -0.87 -13.35 19.20
N ALA A 316 -1.53 -14.49 19.46
CA ALA A 316 -1.84 -15.48 18.44
C ALA A 316 -2.74 -14.89 17.35
N ASP A 317 -3.80 -14.17 17.73
CA ASP A 317 -4.71 -13.49 16.79
C ASP A 317 -3.96 -12.45 15.93
N ASN A 318 -3.04 -11.69 16.53
CA ASN A 318 -2.17 -10.76 15.80
C ASN A 318 -1.25 -11.46 14.80
N LEU A 319 -0.70 -12.63 15.14
CA LEU A 319 0.11 -13.42 14.20
C LEU A 319 -0.72 -13.93 13.02
N VAL A 320 -1.96 -14.35 13.26
CA VAL A 320 -2.92 -14.73 12.21
C VAL A 320 -3.22 -13.53 11.31
N LEU A 321 -3.52 -12.36 11.89
CA LEU A 321 -3.77 -11.12 11.15
C LEU A 321 -2.56 -10.71 10.29
N GLN A 322 -1.33 -10.82 10.82
CA GLN A 322 -0.12 -10.56 10.05
C GLN A 322 0.04 -11.52 8.87
N LYS A 323 -0.27 -12.81 9.08
CA LYS A 323 -0.27 -13.81 8.01
C LYS A 323 -1.29 -13.46 6.92
N ASP A 324 -2.50 -13.05 7.29
CA ASP A 324 -3.53 -12.64 6.33
C ASP A 324 -3.13 -11.38 5.55
N VAL A 325 -2.57 -10.38 6.23
CA VAL A 325 -2.07 -9.15 5.59
C VAL A 325 -0.94 -9.48 4.61
N SER A 326 0.01 -10.33 4.99
CA SER A 326 1.08 -10.77 4.10
C SER A 326 0.57 -11.57 2.90
N ALA A 327 -0.40 -12.47 3.09
CA ALA A 327 -1.03 -13.22 2.01
C ALA A 327 -1.72 -12.28 1.00
N LYS A 328 -2.50 -11.31 1.48
CA LYS A 328 -3.12 -10.28 0.62
C LYS A 328 -2.06 -9.43 -0.11
N ARG A 329 -0.96 -9.09 0.54
CA ARG A 329 0.17 -8.38 -0.09
C ARG A 329 0.79 -9.21 -1.22
N TYR A 330 1.00 -10.50 -1.04
CA TYR A 330 1.48 -11.39 -2.11
C TYR A 330 0.48 -11.50 -3.27
N GLN A 331 -0.81 -11.63 -2.98
CA GLN A 331 -1.85 -11.62 -4.02
C GLN A 331 -1.83 -10.31 -4.83
N LEU A 332 -1.70 -9.16 -4.18
CA LEU A 332 -1.59 -7.86 -4.84
C LEU A 332 -0.35 -7.79 -5.75
N ILE A 333 0.80 -8.27 -5.27
CA ILE A 333 2.04 -8.31 -6.06
C ILE A 333 1.84 -9.17 -7.32
N ILE A 334 1.24 -10.36 -7.19
CA ILE A 334 0.96 -11.25 -8.32
C ILE A 334 0.04 -10.56 -9.34
N ILE A 335 -1.04 -9.92 -8.90
CA ILE A 335 -1.98 -9.20 -9.77
C ILE A 335 -1.26 -8.07 -10.53
N ILE A 336 -0.44 -7.28 -9.84
CA ILE A 336 0.34 -6.19 -10.46
C ILE A 336 1.34 -6.76 -11.47
N SER A 337 2.04 -7.86 -11.14
CA SER A 337 2.97 -8.53 -12.06
C SER A 337 2.26 -9.03 -13.33
N ILE A 338 1.08 -9.64 -13.21
CA ILE A 338 0.29 -10.09 -14.35
C ILE A 338 -0.19 -8.89 -15.19
N ALA A 339 -0.67 -7.82 -14.55
CA ALA A 339 -1.10 -6.62 -15.25
C ALA A 339 0.04 -5.97 -16.05
N LEU A 340 1.25 -5.90 -15.48
CA LEU A 340 2.44 -5.41 -16.17
C LEU A 340 2.84 -6.29 -17.36
N LEU A 341 2.74 -7.61 -17.22
CA LEU A 341 2.99 -8.55 -18.32
C LEU A 341 1.98 -8.35 -19.46
N LEU A 342 0.68 -8.24 -19.15
CA LEU A 342 -0.36 -7.98 -20.16
C LEU A 342 -0.18 -6.62 -20.84
N PHE A 343 0.19 -5.59 -20.07
CA PHE A 343 0.46 -4.26 -20.60
C PHE A 343 1.65 -4.26 -21.57
N SER A 344 2.76 -4.89 -21.18
CA SER A 344 3.94 -5.02 -22.05
C SER A 344 3.64 -5.82 -23.32
N TYR A 345 2.88 -6.91 -23.21
CA TYR A 345 2.40 -7.68 -24.35
C TYR A 345 1.52 -6.84 -25.28
N GLY A 346 0.58 -6.07 -24.74
CA GLY A 346 -0.27 -5.15 -25.49
C GLY A 346 0.52 -4.11 -26.29
N ILE A 347 1.56 -3.53 -25.69
CA ILE A 347 2.47 -2.59 -26.38
C ILE A 347 3.20 -3.28 -27.55
N LEU A 348 3.75 -4.48 -27.31
CA LEU A 348 4.45 -5.23 -28.36
C LEU A 348 3.52 -5.62 -29.50
N TRP A 349 2.30 -6.06 -29.18
CA TRP A 349 1.26 -6.40 -30.14
C TRP A 349 0.85 -5.17 -30.96
N TYR A 350 0.61 -4.02 -30.31
CA TYR A 350 0.25 -2.77 -30.98
C TYR A 350 1.36 -2.31 -31.93
N ARG A 351 2.63 -2.37 -31.51
CA ARG A 351 3.78 -2.05 -32.36
C ARG A 351 3.86 -2.96 -33.59
N LYS A 352 3.72 -4.29 -33.41
CA LYS A 352 3.70 -5.23 -34.54
C LYS A 352 2.52 -4.99 -35.47
N ARG A 353 1.34 -4.69 -34.93
CA ARG A 353 0.16 -4.37 -35.72
C ARG A 353 0.34 -3.10 -36.55
N LYS A 354 0.89 -2.04 -35.95
CA LYS A 354 1.21 -0.79 -36.65
C LYS A 354 2.19 -1.03 -37.80
N GLN A 355 3.28 -1.77 -37.57
CA GLN A 355 4.22 -2.14 -38.62
C GLN A 355 3.56 -2.90 -39.79
N LYS A 356 2.64 -3.83 -39.48
CA LYS A 356 1.93 -4.60 -40.51
C LYS A 356 1.00 -3.72 -41.35
N ILE A 357 0.33 -2.74 -40.75
CA ILE A 357 -0.54 -1.78 -41.46
C ILE A 357 0.29 -0.87 -42.36
N GLU A 358 1.38 -0.30 -41.83
CA GLU A 358 2.29 0.55 -42.62
C GLU A 358 2.88 -0.21 -43.82
N LEU A 359 3.27 -1.47 -43.62
CA LEU A 359 3.79 -2.32 -44.70
C LEU A 359 2.72 -2.58 -45.77
N LYS A 360 1.48 -2.88 -45.38
CA LYS A 360 0.37 -3.06 -46.31
C LYS A 360 0.09 -1.79 -47.11
N ALA A 361 0.08 -0.63 -46.46
CA ALA A 361 -0.13 0.66 -47.14
C ALA A 361 0.98 0.95 -48.17
N LYS A 362 2.26 0.72 -47.80
CA LYS A 362 3.39 0.86 -48.74
C LYS A 362 3.27 -0.08 -49.93
N ASN A 363 2.88 -1.34 -49.71
CA ASN A 363 2.71 -2.31 -50.79
C ASN A 363 1.55 -1.92 -51.72
N ALA A 364 0.42 -1.45 -51.18
CA ALA A 364 -0.71 -0.99 -51.97
C ALA A 364 -0.35 0.23 -52.85
N ILE A 365 0.39 1.21 -52.31
CA ILE A 365 0.88 2.36 -53.08
C ILE A 365 1.79 1.88 -54.22
N ARG A 366 2.72 0.98 -53.92
CA ARG A 366 3.65 0.43 -54.93
C ARG A 366 2.90 -0.32 -56.04
N GLU A 367 1.89 -1.10 -55.69
CA GLU A 367 1.08 -1.82 -56.66
C GLU A 367 0.29 -0.86 -57.56
N ASN A 368 -0.31 0.18 -56.99
CA ASN A 368 -1.00 1.22 -57.75
C ASN A 368 -0.01 1.97 -58.69
N GLN A 369 1.19 2.31 -58.21
CA GLN A 369 2.24 2.92 -59.05
C GLN A 369 2.62 2.02 -60.23
N LEU A 370 2.76 0.71 -60.01
CA LEU A 370 3.07 -0.25 -61.07
C LEU A 370 1.93 -0.35 -62.10
N GLN A 371 0.67 -0.41 -61.65
CA GLN A 371 -0.49 -0.42 -62.54
C GLN A 371 -0.59 0.87 -63.36
N THR A 372 -0.35 2.02 -62.72
CA THR A 372 -0.35 3.34 -63.38
C THR A 372 0.77 3.43 -64.41
N SER A 373 2.00 3.03 -64.04
CA SER A 373 3.14 2.98 -64.95
C SER A 373 2.84 2.12 -66.18
N LYS A 374 2.23 0.94 -65.99
CA LYS A 374 1.79 0.07 -67.09
C LYS A 374 0.77 0.75 -68.00
N LYS A 375 -0.24 1.42 -67.43
CA LYS A 375 -1.25 2.15 -68.22
C LYS A 375 -0.66 3.32 -69.02
N VAL A 376 0.25 4.10 -68.43
CA VAL A 376 0.96 5.19 -69.12
C VAL A 376 1.76 4.62 -70.29
N HIS A 377 2.50 3.53 -70.06
CA HIS A 377 3.24 2.84 -71.11
C HIS A 377 2.31 2.39 -72.25
N ASP A 378 1.20 1.71 -71.92
CA ASP A 378 0.30 1.14 -72.92
C ASP A 378 -0.50 2.18 -73.71
N LYS A 379 -1.02 3.21 -73.03
CA LYS A 379 -1.94 4.19 -73.63
C LYS A 379 -1.25 5.42 -74.21
N VAL A 380 -0.08 5.80 -73.69
CA VAL A 380 0.64 7.03 -74.08
C VAL A 380 1.91 6.68 -74.83
N ALA A 381 2.81 5.87 -74.26
CA ALA A 381 4.11 5.59 -74.89
C ALA A 381 3.96 4.86 -76.23
N ASN A 382 3.10 3.84 -76.32
CA ASN A 382 2.82 3.15 -77.58
C ASN A 382 2.25 4.08 -78.66
N LYS A 383 1.41 5.06 -78.28
CA LYS A 383 0.82 6.01 -79.23
C LYS A 383 1.83 7.05 -79.68
N ILE A 384 2.66 7.57 -78.78
CA ILE A 384 3.79 8.44 -79.13
C ILE A 384 4.71 7.72 -80.11
N TYR A 385 5.05 6.46 -79.84
CA TYR A 385 5.88 5.66 -80.74
C TYR A 385 5.25 5.51 -82.14
N ARG A 386 3.94 5.30 -82.23
CA ARG A 386 3.23 5.25 -83.51
C ARG A 386 3.32 6.57 -84.28
N VAL A 387 3.14 7.71 -83.59
CA VAL A 387 3.28 9.04 -84.19
C VAL A 387 4.72 9.28 -84.65
N MET A 388 5.73 8.95 -83.83
CA MET A 388 7.14 9.06 -84.22
C MET A 388 7.45 8.23 -85.47
N SER A 389 6.96 6.99 -85.52
CA SER A 389 7.12 6.12 -86.69
C SER A 389 6.42 6.66 -87.94
N GLU A 390 5.22 7.24 -87.81
CA GLU A 390 4.53 7.88 -88.93
C GLU A 390 5.26 9.12 -89.45
N VAL A 391 5.90 9.89 -88.57
CA VAL A 391 6.73 11.05 -88.95
C VAL A 391 8.02 10.63 -89.64
N GLU A 392 8.67 9.56 -89.19
CA GLU A 392 9.92 9.07 -89.79
C GLU A 392 9.72 8.43 -91.17
N ASN A 393 8.55 7.85 -91.44
CA ASN A 393 8.34 6.98 -92.60
C ASN A 393 7.35 7.54 -93.66
N LYS A 394 6.85 8.77 -93.52
CA LYS A 394 5.97 9.41 -94.51
C LYS A 394 6.54 10.75 -94.97
N ASP A 395 6.73 10.90 -96.28
CA ASP A 395 7.32 12.11 -96.89
C ASP A 395 6.35 13.31 -97.00
N ASP A 396 5.03 13.08 -96.95
CA ASP A 396 4.01 14.13 -96.95
C ASP A 396 3.18 14.09 -95.65
N LEU A 397 3.42 15.07 -94.79
CA LEU A 397 2.82 15.15 -93.46
C LEU A 397 1.67 16.15 -93.44
N ASN A 398 0.45 15.64 -93.33
CA ASN A 398 -0.71 16.49 -93.03
C ASN A 398 -0.58 17.02 -91.59
N LYS A 399 -0.29 18.32 -91.50
CA LYS A 399 -0.05 19.02 -90.25
C LYS A 399 -1.26 19.00 -89.32
N ASP A 400 -2.47 19.07 -89.86
CA ASP A 400 -3.71 19.07 -89.08
C ASP A 400 -3.99 17.68 -88.48
N HIS A 401 -3.76 16.61 -89.25
CA HIS A 401 -3.87 15.23 -88.74
C HIS A 401 -2.82 14.91 -87.67
N LEU A 402 -1.60 15.42 -87.82
CA LEU A 402 -0.55 15.25 -86.80
C LEU A 402 -0.90 16.01 -85.51
N LEU A 403 -1.43 17.22 -85.63
CA LEU A 403 -1.91 18.02 -84.51
C LEU A 403 -3.06 17.32 -83.79
N ASP A 404 -4.02 16.73 -84.51
CA ASP A 404 -5.11 15.94 -83.92
C ASP A 404 -4.60 14.71 -83.16
N GLN A 405 -3.61 13.99 -83.71
CA GLN A 405 -3.01 12.83 -83.03
C GLN A 405 -2.23 13.24 -81.77
N LEU A 406 -1.49 14.35 -81.82
CA LEU A 406 -0.77 14.90 -80.68
C LEU A 406 -1.73 15.45 -79.61
N GLU A 407 -2.80 16.12 -80.02
CA GLU A 407 -3.87 16.60 -79.12
C GLU A 407 -4.57 15.42 -78.45
N TYR A 408 -4.83 14.34 -79.18
CA TYR A 408 -5.39 13.11 -78.60
C TYR A 408 -4.44 12.42 -77.60
N ILE A 409 -3.14 12.39 -77.87
CA ILE A 409 -2.12 11.91 -76.91
C ILE A 409 -2.05 12.82 -75.69
N TYR A 410 -2.08 14.14 -75.88
CA TYR A 410 -2.10 15.12 -74.81
C TYR A 410 -3.34 14.95 -73.93
N ASN A 411 -4.53 14.84 -74.52
CA ASN A 411 -5.79 14.61 -73.80
C ASN A 411 -5.79 13.24 -73.10
N THR A 412 -5.28 12.17 -73.73
CA THR A 412 -5.12 10.87 -73.08
C THR A 412 -4.17 10.93 -71.87
N SER A 413 -3.05 11.64 -71.99
CA SER A 413 -2.08 11.85 -70.89
C SER A 413 -2.69 12.70 -69.77
N ARG A 414 -3.44 13.74 -70.13
CA ARG A 414 -4.18 14.62 -69.23
C ARG A 414 -5.28 13.87 -68.48
N ASP A 415 -6.06 13.02 -69.15
CA ASP A 415 -7.10 12.18 -68.55
C ASP A 415 -6.49 11.18 -67.56
N ILE A 416 -5.36 10.55 -67.92
CA ILE A 416 -4.60 9.69 -66.98
C ILE A 416 -4.10 10.52 -65.79
N SER A 417 -3.64 11.76 -66.01
CA SER A 417 -3.24 12.68 -64.93
C SER A 417 -4.39 13.10 -64.02
N TYR A 418 -5.60 13.29 -64.56
CA TYR A 418 -6.80 13.57 -63.77
C TYR A 418 -7.29 12.34 -62.99
N GLU A 419 -7.23 11.13 -63.56
CA GLU A 419 -7.43 9.88 -62.81
C GLU A 419 -6.40 9.73 -61.68
N ILE A 420 -5.15 10.18 -61.88
CA ILE A 420 -4.08 10.17 -60.88
C ILE A 420 -4.30 11.24 -59.78
N THR A 421 -5.12 12.26 -60.05
CA THR A 421 -5.33 13.39 -59.14
C THR A 421 -6.69 13.32 -58.45
N GLU A 422 -6.99 12.23 -57.76
CA GLU A 422 -8.09 12.13 -56.77
C GLU A 422 -7.85 13.00 -55.51
N ASN A 423 -7.15 14.13 -55.62
CA ASN A 423 -6.84 14.97 -54.46
C ASN A 423 -6.90 16.49 -54.75
N ARG A 424 -8.04 16.95 -55.29
CA ARG A 424 -8.50 18.35 -55.17
C ARG A 424 -9.91 18.42 -54.58
N GLN A 425 -10.05 17.95 -53.34
CA GLN A 425 -11.24 18.18 -52.49
C GLN A 425 -11.25 19.60 -51.90
N LEU A 426 -11.32 20.64 -52.73
CA LEU A 426 -11.50 22.01 -52.21
C LEU A 426 -12.55 22.86 -52.93
N LYS A 427 -13.17 22.36 -54.01
CA LYS A 427 -14.26 23.07 -54.71
C LYS A 427 -15.52 22.22 -54.78
N THR A 428 -16.66 22.81 -54.45
CA THR A 428 -17.96 22.16 -54.58
C THR A 428 -18.31 21.95 -56.05
N PHE A 429 -19.18 20.99 -56.36
CA PHE A 429 -19.50 20.67 -57.75
C PHE A 429 -20.18 21.84 -58.49
N SER A 430 -21.01 22.62 -57.80
CA SER A 430 -21.57 23.87 -58.33
C SER A 430 -20.45 24.86 -58.75
N GLN A 431 -19.39 25.00 -57.95
CA GLN A 431 -18.23 25.83 -58.30
C GLN A 431 -17.48 25.28 -59.52
N GLN A 432 -17.33 23.96 -59.62
CA GLN A 432 -16.68 23.33 -60.78
C GLN A 432 -17.44 23.60 -62.09
N LEU A 433 -18.77 23.53 -62.07
CA LEU A 433 -19.59 23.86 -63.25
C LEU A 433 -19.56 25.37 -63.56
N SER A 434 -19.57 26.22 -62.53
CA SER A 434 -19.44 27.67 -62.72
C SER A 434 -18.10 28.03 -63.35
N ASP A 435 -17.00 27.42 -62.90
CA ASP A 435 -15.67 27.56 -63.50
C ASP A 435 -15.68 27.10 -64.96
N LEU A 436 -16.26 25.93 -65.24
CA LEU A 436 -16.40 25.40 -66.60
C LEU A 436 -17.10 26.39 -67.52
N PHE A 437 -18.29 26.90 -67.16
CA PHE A 437 -19.04 27.81 -68.02
C PHE A 437 -18.36 29.16 -68.19
N SER A 438 -17.73 29.69 -67.13
CA SER A 438 -17.01 30.97 -67.18
C SER A 438 -15.88 30.98 -68.22
N ALA A 439 -15.23 29.83 -68.45
CA ALA A 439 -14.16 29.68 -69.43
C ALA A 439 -14.62 29.86 -70.90
N TYR A 440 -15.93 29.83 -71.15
CA TYR A 440 -16.52 30.01 -72.48
C TYR A 440 -17.20 31.38 -72.65
N ILE A 441 -17.27 32.20 -71.59
CA ILE A 441 -17.73 33.58 -71.69
C ILE A 441 -16.68 34.41 -72.43
N SER A 442 -17.12 35.20 -73.40
CA SER A 442 -16.24 36.09 -74.18
C SER A 442 -17.01 37.33 -74.64
N ASN A 443 -16.32 38.30 -75.24
CA ASN A 443 -16.95 39.51 -75.78
C ASN A 443 -18.03 39.23 -76.86
N THR A 444 -18.06 38.02 -77.41
CA THR A 444 -18.98 37.60 -78.47
C THR A 444 -20.02 36.57 -78.01
N CYS A 445 -19.90 36.00 -76.81
CA CYS A 445 -20.81 34.97 -76.30
C CYS A 445 -21.06 35.14 -74.79
N LEU A 446 -22.32 35.37 -74.43
CA LEU A 446 -22.78 35.52 -73.05
C LEU A 446 -23.47 34.23 -72.57
N ILE A 447 -23.12 33.77 -71.38
CA ILE A 447 -23.65 32.53 -70.80
C ILE A 447 -24.35 32.86 -69.48
N GLU A 448 -25.65 32.59 -69.42
CA GLU A 448 -26.50 32.76 -68.24
C GLU A 448 -26.75 31.41 -67.58
N VAL A 449 -26.27 31.25 -66.35
CA VAL A 449 -26.46 30.03 -65.55
C VAL A 449 -27.47 30.32 -64.44
N MET A 450 -28.54 29.54 -64.37
CA MET A 450 -29.62 29.73 -63.38
C MET A 450 -29.77 28.52 -62.48
N HIS A 451 -29.93 28.77 -61.17
CA HIS A 451 -30.22 27.77 -60.14
C HIS A 451 -29.15 26.67 -59.95
N ASN A 452 -27.88 26.95 -60.27
CA ASN A 452 -26.74 26.06 -59.98
C ASN A 452 -26.24 26.22 -58.53
N GLU A 453 -27.10 25.97 -57.55
CA GLU A 453 -26.76 26.10 -56.12
C GLU A 453 -26.14 24.80 -55.58
N GLU A 454 -25.38 24.86 -54.48
CA GLU A 454 -24.74 23.67 -53.91
C GLU A 454 -25.76 22.61 -53.45
N GLU A 455 -26.91 23.04 -52.92
CA GLU A 455 -28.00 22.18 -52.45
C GLU A 455 -28.62 21.33 -53.59
N LEU A 456 -28.62 21.85 -54.82
CA LEU A 456 -29.06 21.11 -56.00
C LEU A 456 -28.34 19.76 -56.10
N TRP A 457 -27.04 19.76 -55.80
CA TRP A 457 -26.14 18.62 -55.94
C TRP A 457 -25.99 17.78 -54.67
N ALA A 458 -26.74 18.10 -53.61
CA ALA A 458 -26.74 17.32 -52.38
C ALA A 458 -27.26 15.90 -52.61
N ASN A 459 -26.56 14.90 -52.07
CA ASN A 459 -26.87 13.47 -52.21
C ASN A 459 -26.81 12.91 -53.65
N VAL A 460 -26.20 13.62 -54.60
CA VAL A 460 -25.88 13.08 -55.93
C VAL A 460 -24.56 12.33 -55.85
N GLN A 461 -24.50 11.10 -56.36
CA GLN A 461 -23.27 10.31 -56.38
C GLN A 461 -22.16 11.01 -57.19
N GLU A 462 -20.91 10.95 -56.71
CA GLU A 462 -19.76 11.54 -57.42
C GLU A 462 -19.60 11.01 -58.85
N LYS A 463 -19.95 9.73 -59.08
CA LYS A 463 -19.98 9.15 -60.42
C LYS A 463 -20.93 9.90 -61.36
N ILE A 464 -22.14 10.22 -60.90
CA ILE A 464 -23.14 10.95 -61.68
C ILE A 464 -22.66 12.38 -61.95
N LYS A 465 -22.09 13.05 -60.93
CA LYS A 465 -21.48 14.38 -61.09
C LYS A 465 -20.39 14.40 -62.16
N GLY A 466 -19.51 13.39 -62.17
CA GLY A 466 -18.46 13.23 -63.18
C GLY A 466 -19.01 13.10 -64.60
N GLU A 467 -20.03 12.25 -64.81
CA GLU A 467 -20.66 12.09 -66.13
C GLU A 467 -21.35 13.37 -66.61
N ILE A 468 -22.06 14.06 -65.72
CA ILE A 468 -22.71 15.33 -66.03
C ILE A 468 -21.70 16.42 -66.38
N PHE A 469 -20.56 16.48 -65.66
CA PHE A 469 -19.49 17.43 -65.99
C PHE A 469 -18.95 17.23 -67.40
N ILE A 470 -18.70 15.98 -67.80
CA ILE A 470 -18.20 15.64 -69.13
C ILE A 470 -19.24 15.98 -70.20
N VAL A 471 -20.51 15.64 -69.95
CA VAL A 471 -21.62 15.96 -70.86
C VAL A 471 -21.72 17.47 -71.10
N LEU A 472 -21.69 18.28 -70.04
CA LEU A 472 -21.78 19.73 -70.15
C LEU A 472 -20.53 20.33 -70.83
N LEU A 473 -19.34 19.82 -70.53
CA LEU A 473 -18.10 20.23 -71.21
C LEU A 473 -18.17 19.96 -72.72
N GLU A 474 -18.69 18.80 -73.11
CA GLU A 474 -18.88 18.44 -74.52
C GLU A 474 -19.90 19.36 -75.21
N LEU A 475 -21.01 19.69 -74.54
CA LEU A 475 -21.98 20.67 -75.05
C LEU A 475 -21.35 22.06 -75.24
N MET A 476 -20.54 22.51 -74.29
CA MET A 476 -19.82 23.78 -74.39
C MET A 476 -18.80 23.81 -75.53
N ASN A 477 -18.06 22.70 -75.73
CA ASN A 477 -17.14 22.54 -76.86
C ASN A 477 -17.88 22.57 -78.20
N ASN A 478 -19.01 21.86 -78.30
CA ASN A 478 -19.83 21.83 -79.51
C ASN A 478 -20.43 23.21 -79.81
N MET A 479 -20.90 23.92 -78.80
CA MET A 479 -21.34 25.31 -78.95
C MET A 479 -20.24 26.19 -79.55
N LYS A 480 -19.05 26.17 -78.94
CA LYS A 480 -17.92 27.02 -79.38
C LYS A 480 -17.45 26.70 -80.80
N LYS A 481 -17.43 25.42 -81.17
CA LYS A 481 -16.93 24.96 -82.48
C LYS A 481 -17.95 25.11 -83.61
N HIS A 482 -19.25 24.97 -83.30
CA HIS A 482 -20.26 24.72 -84.33
C HIS A 482 -21.49 25.62 -84.27
N SER A 483 -21.87 26.17 -83.11
CA SER A 483 -23.15 26.86 -82.96
C SER A 483 -23.11 28.32 -83.43
N GLY A 484 -21.98 29.01 -83.22
CA GLY A 484 -21.86 30.46 -83.48
C GLY A 484 -22.75 31.31 -82.56
N ALA A 485 -23.25 30.74 -81.46
CA ALA A 485 -24.18 31.38 -80.54
C ALA A 485 -23.56 32.58 -79.84
N THR A 486 -24.34 33.66 -79.72
CA THR A 486 -23.98 34.87 -78.96
C THR A 486 -24.59 34.90 -77.57
N ARG A 487 -25.60 34.06 -77.30
CA ARG A 487 -26.22 33.90 -75.99
C ARG A 487 -26.58 32.45 -75.72
N VAL A 488 -26.20 31.97 -74.54
CA VAL A 488 -26.51 30.63 -74.03
C VAL A 488 -27.17 30.77 -72.67
N LYS A 489 -28.21 29.97 -72.43
CA LYS A 489 -28.93 29.87 -71.18
C LYS A 489 -28.89 28.44 -70.68
N ILE A 490 -28.48 28.25 -69.43
CA ILE A 490 -28.41 26.94 -68.78
C ILE A 490 -29.20 27.03 -67.47
N GLU A 491 -30.27 26.26 -67.39
CA GLU A 491 -31.16 26.23 -66.24
C GLU A 491 -31.14 24.86 -65.58
N PHE A 492 -30.85 24.83 -64.28
CA PHE A 492 -30.91 23.62 -63.47
C PHE A 492 -32.20 23.60 -62.66
N LYS A 493 -32.84 22.44 -62.53
CA LYS A 493 -33.99 22.24 -61.63
C LYS A 493 -33.89 20.89 -60.96
N ARG A 494 -34.35 20.82 -59.72
CA ARG A 494 -34.52 19.56 -58.99
C ARG A 494 -35.97 19.43 -58.55
N HIS A 495 -36.59 18.31 -58.90
CA HIS A 495 -37.91 17.94 -58.41
C HIS A 495 -37.82 16.54 -57.81
N GLN A 496 -37.96 16.46 -56.47
CA GLN A 496 -37.79 15.22 -55.71
C GLN A 496 -36.42 14.56 -55.98
N ASN A 497 -36.42 13.41 -56.65
CA ASN A 497 -35.23 12.60 -56.94
C ASN A 497 -34.74 12.74 -58.39
N ILE A 498 -35.25 13.69 -59.17
CA ILE A 498 -34.82 13.92 -60.55
C ILE A 498 -34.24 15.32 -60.66
N ILE A 499 -33.07 15.41 -61.26
CA ILE A 499 -32.46 16.67 -61.68
C ILE A 499 -32.67 16.81 -63.18
N SER A 500 -33.12 17.98 -63.60
CA SER A 500 -33.25 18.35 -65.01
C SER A 500 -32.35 19.54 -65.34
N ILE A 501 -31.67 19.46 -66.48
CA ILE A 501 -30.81 20.52 -67.00
C ILE A 501 -31.34 20.91 -68.38
N ASN A 502 -31.70 22.18 -68.54
CA ASN A 502 -32.14 22.74 -69.80
C ASN A 502 -31.07 23.69 -70.33
N TYR A 503 -30.49 23.32 -71.46
CA TYR A 503 -29.54 24.11 -72.21
C TYR A 503 -30.25 24.73 -73.42
N GLN A 504 -30.03 26.03 -73.66
CA GLN A 504 -30.57 26.72 -74.82
C GLN A 504 -29.54 27.68 -75.40
N ASP A 505 -29.33 27.64 -76.70
CA ASP A 505 -28.51 28.62 -77.43
C ASP A 505 -29.29 29.29 -78.57
N ASN A 506 -28.83 30.47 -78.99
CA ASN A 506 -29.40 31.23 -80.11
C ASN A 506 -28.63 31.06 -81.43
N GLY A 507 -27.83 30.00 -81.57
CA GLY A 507 -27.00 29.75 -82.73
C GLY A 507 -27.76 29.16 -83.92
N ILE A 508 -27.03 28.49 -84.82
CA ILE A 508 -27.59 27.96 -86.08
C ILE A 508 -28.55 26.77 -85.90
N GLY A 509 -28.55 26.11 -84.74
CA GLY A 509 -29.34 24.91 -84.47
C GLY A 509 -28.81 23.64 -85.16
N LEU A 510 -29.57 22.54 -85.09
CA LEU A 510 -29.20 21.27 -85.72
C LEU A 510 -29.76 21.15 -87.17
N PRO A 511 -28.98 20.66 -88.14
CA PRO A 511 -29.45 20.47 -89.51
C PRO A 511 -30.52 19.36 -89.61
N LYS A 512 -31.57 19.56 -90.45
CA LYS A 512 -32.75 18.67 -90.60
C LYS A 512 -32.45 17.21 -91.01
N LYS A 513 -31.24 16.91 -91.49
CA LYS A 513 -30.73 15.56 -91.74
C LYS A 513 -29.31 15.51 -91.21
N MET A 514 -29.13 15.04 -89.98
CA MET A 514 -27.81 14.84 -89.39
C MET A 514 -27.65 13.38 -89.00
N THR A 515 -26.56 12.76 -89.43
CA THR A 515 -26.02 11.55 -88.80
C THR A 515 -25.29 12.00 -87.55
N PHE A 516 -25.71 11.50 -86.37
CA PHE A 516 -25.04 11.83 -85.11
C PHE A 516 -23.54 11.47 -85.19
N ASN A 517 -22.67 12.49 -85.19
CA ASN A 517 -21.24 12.28 -85.03
C ASN A 517 -20.92 11.71 -83.63
N ASN A 518 -19.72 11.15 -83.46
CA ASN A 518 -19.31 10.46 -82.24
C ASN A 518 -19.53 11.26 -80.94
N GLY A 519 -19.40 12.60 -80.97
CA GLY A 519 -19.58 13.47 -79.79
C GLY A 519 -20.98 13.42 -79.18
N LEU A 520 -22.03 13.64 -79.98
CA LEU A 520 -23.42 13.64 -79.49
C LEU A 520 -23.89 12.25 -79.06
N ARG A 521 -23.45 11.20 -79.76
CA ARG A 521 -23.74 9.80 -79.39
C ARG A 521 -23.06 9.40 -78.07
N ASN A 522 -21.86 9.93 -77.82
CA ASN A 522 -21.18 9.74 -76.54
C ASN A 522 -21.92 10.44 -75.40
N THR A 523 -22.43 11.65 -75.63
CA THR A 523 -23.26 12.37 -74.64
C THR A 523 -24.52 11.59 -74.30
N GLU A 524 -25.21 11.02 -75.29
CA GLU A 524 -26.37 10.15 -75.10
C GLU A 524 -26.02 8.90 -74.28
N THR A 525 -24.98 8.17 -74.68
CA THR A 525 -24.54 6.94 -73.96
C THR A 525 -24.17 7.23 -72.50
N ARG A 526 -23.55 8.38 -72.22
CA ARG A 526 -23.18 8.78 -70.85
C ARG A 526 -24.40 9.09 -69.99
N ILE A 527 -25.40 9.75 -70.57
CA ILE A 527 -26.66 10.03 -69.87
C ILE A 527 -27.46 8.74 -69.64
N GLU A 528 -27.50 7.82 -70.61
CA GLU A 528 -28.12 6.50 -70.44
C GLU A 528 -27.45 5.67 -69.34
N ASN A 529 -26.11 5.73 -69.22
CA ASN A 529 -25.34 5.01 -68.19
C ASN A 529 -25.64 5.47 -66.76
N ILE A 530 -26.19 6.68 -66.59
CA ILE A 530 -26.69 7.20 -65.30
C ILE A 530 -28.22 7.10 -65.20
N SER A 531 -28.85 6.26 -66.03
CA SER A 531 -30.31 6.08 -66.10
C SER A 531 -31.08 7.37 -66.39
N GLY A 532 -30.45 8.30 -67.10
CA GLY A 532 -31.05 9.56 -67.53
C GLY A 532 -31.53 9.53 -68.98
N THR A 533 -32.16 10.63 -69.39
CA THR A 533 -32.61 10.89 -70.76
C THR A 533 -32.09 12.23 -71.24
N ILE A 534 -31.75 12.31 -72.53
CA ILE A 534 -31.36 13.55 -73.21
C ILE A 534 -32.20 13.71 -74.47
N THR A 535 -32.77 14.90 -74.67
CA THR A 535 -33.54 15.24 -75.86
C THR A 535 -32.98 16.50 -76.50
N PHE A 536 -32.95 16.52 -77.83
CA PHE A 536 -32.48 17.64 -78.63
C PHE A 536 -33.66 18.23 -79.41
N GLU A 537 -33.94 19.51 -79.19
CA GLU A 537 -35.03 20.23 -79.82
C GLU A 537 -34.48 21.42 -80.62
N THR A 538 -34.84 21.53 -81.90
CA THR A 538 -34.49 22.70 -82.71
C THR A 538 -35.61 23.74 -82.55
N MET A 539 -35.27 24.93 -82.07
CA MET A 539 -36.26 26.00 -81.90
C MET A 539 -36.65 26.61 -83.26
N ASN A 540 -37.90 27.05 -83.41
CA ASN A 540 -38.47 27.45 -84.70
C ASN A 540 -37.64 28.54 -85.43
N LYS A 541 -36.84 28.07 -86.41
CA LYS A 541 -35.96 28.76 -87.37
C LYS A 541 -34.51 29.11 -86.94
N THR A 542 -34.15 29.21 -85.66
CA THR A 542 -32.75 29.36 -85.17
C THR A 542 -32.62 28.92 -83.71
N GLY A 543 -31.47 28.35 -83.32
CA GLY A 543 -31.14 27.97 -81.94
C GLY A 543 -31.31 26.48 -81.62
N LEU A 544 -30.60 26.02 -80.59
CA LEU A 544 -30.65 24.64 -80.09
C LEU A 544 -31.13 24.60 -78.64
N GLY A 545 -32.15 23.79 -78.36
CA GLY A 545 -32.59 23.40 -77.03
C GLY A 545 -32.15 21.97 -76.72
N ILE A 546 -31.63 21.72 -75.52
CA ILE A 546 -31.30 20.39 -75.04
C ILE A 546 -31.87 20.24 -73.64
N SER A 547 -32.62 19.17 -73.41
CA SER A 547 -33.15 18.82 -72.10
C SER A 547 -32.55 17.51 -71.63
N ILE A 548 -31.91 17.54 -70.47
CA ILE A 548 -31.30 16.39 -69.81
C ILE A 548 -32.07 16.14 -68.53
N SER A 549 -32.42 14.89 -68.21
CA SER A 549 -32.98 14.53 -66.91
C SER A 549 -32.40 13.22 -66.39
N PHE A 550 -32.12 13.12 -65.09
CA PHE A 550 -31.54 11.91 -64.49
C PHE A 550 -31.91 11.78 -63.00
N PRO A 551 -32.00 10.54 -62.48
CA PRO A 551 -32.23 10.29 -61.06
C PRO A 551 -30.97 10.59 -60.24
N ILE A 552 -31.15 10.97 -58.97
CA ILE A 552 -30.04 11.26 -58.04
C ILE A 552 -29.38 10.02 -57.41
N HIS A 553 -29.96 8.82 -57.60
CA HIS A 553 -29.60 7.56 -56.91
C HIS A 553 -28.78 6.60 -57.76
#